data_AF-A0A2S3IUQ6-F1
#
_entry.id   AF-A0A2S3IUQ6-F1
#
_cell.length_a   1.000
_cell.length_b   1.000
_cell.length_c   1.000
_cell.angle_alpha   90.00
_cell.angle_beta   90.00
_cell.angle_gamma   90.00
#
_symmetry.space_group_name_H-M   'P 1'
#
loop_
_entity.id
_entity.type
_entity.pdbx_description
1 polymer ?
#
loop_
_entity_poly.entity_id
_entity_poly.type
_entity_poly.pdbx_seq_one_letter_code
_entity_poly.pdbx_strand_id
1 'polypeptide(L)'
;MLLVWLAFLVPFYVPGGVIPTSPSMSIGVKILKLQSFHTSFRNLNRWLRVAVKPGIEELTLRAPDGFRKEYMFPCSLLSDGVRNSIRYLDLFRCTFSPTAELGPLRSLTSLHLSQVRITGDELQCLLSNSLALEKLKLSNCRGIICLIIFSCMRLKLIESRAPNLSTLDLHGKPKLSLGEALQLKNLRMDQSNLLCYARTELPSIMPNLETLDLRSGDEVVNTPMLPTKFLCLKHLTICLP
;
A
#
# COMPACT_ATOMS: atom_id res chain seq x y z
N MET A 1 -3.72 -10.84 30.65
CA MET A 1 -2.24 -10.80 30.62
C MET A 1 -1.64 -12.18 30.28
N LEU A 2 -2.23 -12.90 29.30
CA LEU A 2 -1.87 -14.29 28.96
C LEU A 2 -1.71 -14.53 27.44
N LEU A 3 -2.14 -13.61 26.58
CA LEU A 3 -2.05 -13.77 25.11
C LEU A 3 -0.70 -13.38 24.50
N VAL A 4 0.19 -12.73 25.27
CA VAL A 4 1.53 -12.32 24.79
C VAL A 4 2.59 -13.39 25.06
N TRP A 5 2.34 -14.32 25.99
CA TRP A 5 3.29 -15.38 26.31
C TRP A 5 3.36 -16.48 25.24
N LEU A 6 2.33 -16.65 24.41
CA LEU A 6 2.36 -17.64 23.33
C LEU A 6 3.23 -17.23 22.13
N ALA A 7 3.61 -15.96 21.99
CA ALA A 7 4.58 -15.53 20.97
C ALA A 7 6.04 -15.71 21.40
N PHE A 8 6.29 -16.03 22.68
CA PHE A 8 7.62 -16.30 23.22
C PHE A 8 7.93 -17.81 23.37
N LEU A 9 6.99 -18.69 23.00
CA LEU A 9 7.10 -20.14 23.25
C LEU A 9 7.63 -20.97 22.07
N VAL A 10 8.50 -20.39 21.24
CA VAL A 10 9.47 -21.19 20.49
C VAL A 10 10.78 -20.43 20.56
N PRO A 11 11.65 -20.75 21.55
CA PRO A 11 12.73 -21.68 21.23
C PRO A 11 13.22 -22.55 22.41
N PHE A 12 14.01 -23.58 22.08
CA PHE A 12 14.87 -24.38 22.96
C PHE A 12 14.23 -25.53 23.75
N TYR A 13 14.16 -26.70 23.08
CA TYR A 13 14.47 -27.95 23.75
C TYR A 13 15.56 -28.68 22.96
N VAL A 14 16.79 -28.62 23.46
CA VAL A 14 17.87 -29.57 23.12
C VAL A 14 18.38 -30.11 24.44
N PRO A 15 18.05 -31.36 24.82
CA PRO A 15 18.61 -31.98 26.00
C PRO A 15 19.98 -32.59 25.63
N GLY A 16 21.05 -32.11 26.27
CA GLY A 16 22.40 -32.64 26.09
C GLY A 16 23.38 -31.55 25.69
N GLY A 17 24.26 -31.19 26.62
CA GLY A 17 25.10 -30.00 26.56
C GLY A 17 26.22 -30.05 25.53
N VAL A 18 26.43 -28.91 24.85
CA VAL A 18 27.71 -28.24 24.57
C VAL A 18 27.33 -26.78 24.28
N ILE A 19 27.99 -25.80 24.90
CA ILE A 19 27.84 -24.38 24.53
C ILE A 19 28.58 -24.17 23.20
N PRO A 20 27.92 -23.80 22.08
CA PRO A 20 28.64 -23.43 20.88
C PRO A 20 29.02 -21.95 20.96
N THR A 21 30.31 -21.69 21.12
CA THR A 21 30.93 -20.39 20.85
C THR A 21 30.99 -20.16 19.33
N SER A 22 29.88 -19.74 18.73
CA SER A 22 29.84 -19.10 17.40
C SER A 22 28.54 -18.31 17.28
N PRO A 23 28.46 -17.24 16.46
CA PRO A 23 27.27 -16.39 16.37
C PRO A 23 26.17 -17.17 15.64
N SER A 24 25.42 -17.97 16.38
CA SER A 24 24.29 -18.73 15.84
C SER A 24 23.26 -17.74 15.32
N MET A 25 23.07 -17.76 14.00
CA MET A 25 22.03 -17.10 13.25
C MET A 25 20.67 -17.37 13.89
N SER A 26 20.21 -16.49 14.77
CA SER A 26 18.90 -16.61 15.37
C SER A 26 17.88 -16.40 14.26
N ILE A 27 16.98 -17.38 14.09
CA ILE A 27 15.87 -17.29 13.14
C ILE A 27 14.95 -16.19 13.67
N GLY A 28 15.20 -14.96 13.25
CA GLY A 28 14.41 -13.80 13.63
C GLY A 28 12.98 -13.95 13.16
N VAL A 29 12.03 -13.45 13.96
CA VAL A 29 10.61 -13.41 13.58
C VAL A 29 10.48 -12.64 12.27
N LYS A 30 9.97 -13.30 11.22
CA LYS A 30 9.74 -12.69 9.91
C LYS A 30 8.36 -12.07 9.76
N ILE A 31 7.36 -12.64 10.45
CA ILE A 31 5.96 -12.27 10.32
C ILE A 31 5.45 -11.85 11.69
N LEU A 32 4.99 -10.62 11.82
CA LEU A 32 4.38 -10.10 13.04
C LEU A 32 2.93 -9.71 12.77
N LYS A 33 2.00 -10.38 13.44
CA LYS A 33 0.56 -10.06 13.39
C LYS A 33 0.09 -9.69 14.79
N LEU A 34 -0.31 -8.44 14.97
CA LEU A 34 -0.82 -7.91 16.23
C LEU A 34 -2.27 -7.51 16.07
N GLN A 35 -3.15 -8.21 16.79
CA GLN A 35 -4.56 -7.88 16.90
C GLN A 35 -4.85 -7.63 18.37
N SER A 36 -5.00 -6.37 18.73
CA SER A 36 -5.32 -5.98 20.10
C SER A 36 -6.74 -5.46 20.12
N PHE A 37 -7.61 -6.08 20.90
CA PHE A 37 -9.00 -5.63 21.06
C PHE A 37 -9.21 -4.83 22.36
N HIS A 38 -8.32 -4.94 23.36
CA HIS A 38 -8.48 -4.32 24.69
C HIS A 38 -7.18 -3.82 25.34
N THR A 39 -6.10 -3.62 24.58
CA THR A 39 -4.79 -3.22 25.15
C THR A 39 -4.57 -1.71 25.05
N SER A 40 -3.95 -1.10 26.08
CA SER A 40 -3.51 0.30 26.03
C SER A 40 -2.46 0.56 24.94
N PHE A 41 -2.47 1.76 24.35
CA PHE A 41 -1.49 2.17 23.33
C PHE A 41 -0.04 2.10 23.79
N ARG A 42 0.22 2.32 25.09
CA ARG A 42 1.57 2.26 25.66
C ARG A 42 2.16 0.85 25.56
N ASN A 43 1.35 -0.16 25.82
CA ASN A 43 1.77 -1.56 25.72
C ASN A 43 1.97 -1.96 24.26
N LEU A 44 1.09 -1.52 23.36
CA LEU A 44 1.22 -1.78 21.92
C LEU A 44 2.52 -1.20 21.35
N ASN A 45 2.84 0.05 21.67
CA ASN A 45 4.10 0.68 21.27
C ASN A 45 5.33 -0.07 21.80
N ARG A 46 5.27 -0.54 23.06
CA ARG A 46 6.35 -1.31 23.65
C ARG A 46 6.55 -2.64 22.92
N TRP A 47 5.47 -3.36 22.62
CA TRP A 47 5.54 -4.62 21.90
C TRP A 47 6.09 -4.43 20.49
N LEU A 48 5.60 -3.44 19.76
CA LEU A 48 6.09 -3.12 18.43
C LEU A 48 7.59 -2.77 18.43
N ARG A 49 8.09 -2.00 19.40
CA ARG A 49 9.53 -1.69 19.50
C ARG A 49 10.42 -2.91 19.78
N VAL A 50 9.88 -3.91 20.48
CA VAL A 50 10.63 -5.15 20.79
C VAL A 50 10.58 -6.10 19.60
N ALA A 51 9.41 -6.26 18.99
CA ALA A 51 9.17 -7.24 17.94
C ALA A 51 9.61 -6.74 16.55
N VAL A 52 9.45 -5.45 16.23
CA VAL A 52 9.84 -4.89 14.92
C VAL A 52 11.36 -4.69 14.88
N LYS A 53 12.04 -5.62 14.22
CA LYS A 53 13.50 -5.67 14.07
C LYS A 53 13.91 -5.93 12.61
N PRO A 54 15.14 -5.59 12.21
CA PRO A 54 15.66 -5.95 10.89
C PRO A 54 15.46 -7.44 10.61
N GLY A 55 14.95 -7.77 9.42
CA GLY A 55 14.59 -9.15 9.05
C GLY A 55 13.08 -9.44 9.08
N ILE A 56 12.25 -8.55 9.64
CA ILE A 56 10.80 -8.64 9.46
C ILE A 56 10.43 -8.41 8.00
N GLU A 57 9.63 -9.32 7.48
CA GLU A 57 9.11 -9.33 6.12
C GLU A 57 7.62 -8.95 6.08
N GLU A 58 6.85 -9.26 7.13
CA GLU A 58 5.42 -8.94 7.17
C GLU A 58 5.02 -8.33 8.52
N LEU A 59 4.28 -7.22 8.45
CA LEU A 59 3.70 -6.56 9.61
C LEU A 59 2.21 -6.35 9.39
N THR A 60 1.39 -6.93 10.27
CA THR A 60 -0.03 -6.65 10.37
C THR A 60 -0.34 -6.05 11.73
N LEU A 61 -0.98 -4.89 11.74
CA LEU A 61 -1.44 -4.22 12.95
C LEU A 61 -2.93 -3.91 12.87
N ARG A 62 -3.69 -4.48 13.79
CA ARG A 62 -5.09 -4.09 14.03
C ARG A 62 -5.19 -3.36 15.36
N ALA A 63 -5.38 -2.05 15.27
CA ALA A 63 -5.55 -1.21 16.44
C ALA A 63 -6.91 -1.48 17.12
N PRO A 64 -6.96 -1.44 18.47
CA PRO A 64 -8.16 -1.70 19.24
C PRO A 64 -9.27 -0.67 19.04
N ASP A 65 -10.51 -1.12 19.25
CA ASP A 65 -11.71 -0.29 19.21
C ASP A 65 -11.91 0.50 20.53
N GLY A 66 -12.70 1.57 20.49
CA GLY A 66 -13.23 2.22 21.69
C GLY A 66 -12.35 3.28 22.37
N PHE A 67 -11.26 3.73 21.75
CA PHE A 67 -10.47 4.83 22.30
C PHE A 67 -10.99 6.20 21.85
N ARG A 68 -10.96 7.20 22.76
CA ARG A 68 -11.28 8.60 22.44
C ARG A 68 -10.31 9.22 21.41
N LYS A 69 -9.08 8.71 21.32
CA LYS A 69 -8.04 9.16 20.40
C LYS A 69 -7.56 7.98 19.57
N GLU A 70 -7.43 8.17 18.26
CA GLU A 70 -6.89 7.15 17.36
C GLU A 70 -5.42 6.82 17.70
N TYR A 71 -5.05 5.55 17.56
CA TYR A 71 -3.68 5.10 17.73
C TYR A 71 -2.79 5.64 16.61
N MET A 72 -1.65 6.25 16.96
CA MET A 72 -0.66 6.70 15.98
C MET A 72 0.41 5.63 15.80
N PHE A 73 0.54 5.11 14.57
CA PHE A 73 1.58 4.16 14.23
C PHE A 73 2.96 4.84 14.24
N PRO A 74 3.95 4.29 14.97
CA PRO A 74 5.30 4.85 15.02
C PRO A 74 6.07 4.49 13.75
N CYS A 75 6.03 5.36 12.74
CA CYS A 75 6.70 5.16 11.45
C CYS A 75 8.21 4.86 11.58
N SER A 76 8.88 5.40 12.60
CA SER A 76 10.29 5.12 12.86
C SER A 76 10.62 3.63 13.05
N LEU A 77 9.63 2.76 13.30
CA LEU A 77 9.84 1.31 13.30
C LEU A 77 10.12 0.70 11.93
N LEU A 78 9.72 1.36 10.84
CA LEU A 78 10.00 0.91 9.48
C LEU A 78 11.33 1.47 8.95
N SER A 79 12.10 2.14 9.80
CA SER A 79 13.41 2.69 9.45
C SER A 79 14.49 1.59 9.37
N ASP A 80 15.76 1.94 9.60
CA ASP A 80 16.96 1.14 9.32
C ASP A 80 16.82 -0.38 9.51
N GLY A 81 17.38 -1.12 8.55
CA GLY A 81 17.31 -2.58 8.48
C GLY A 81 15.94 -3.14 8.08
N VAL A 82 14.84 -2.60 8.63
CA VAL A 82 13.46 -3.04 8.33
C VAL A 82 13.04 -2.63 6.93
N ARG A 83 13.38 -1.41 6.48
CA ARG A 83 13.08 -0.92 5.11
C ARG A 83 13.54 -1.84 3.98
N ASN A 84 14.57 -2.65 4.24
CA ASN A 84 15.16 -3.59 3.27
C ASN A 84 14.56 -5.00 3.37
N SER A 85 13.86 -5.34 4.45
CA SER A 85 13.28 -6.66 4.65
C SER A 85 11.76 -6.68 4.52
N ILE A 86 11.08 -5.58 4.87
CA ILE A 86 9.61 -5.50 4.88
C ILE A 86 9.05 -5.61 3.46
N ARG A 87 8.16 -6.58 3.25
CA ARG A 87 7.50 -6.91 1.98
C ARG A 87 6.00 -6.67 2.03
N TYR A 88 5.38 -6.86 3.21
CA TYR A 88 3.94 -6.71 3.43
C TYR A 88 3.67 -5.83 4.65
N LEU A 89 2.89 -4.77 4.47
CA LEU A 89 2.43 -3.90 5.54
C LEU A 89 0.91 -3.79 5.50
N ASP A 90 0.25 -4.18 6.58
CA ASP A 90 -1.21 -4.13 6.74
C ASP A 90 -1.56 -3.39 8.03
N LEU A 91 -2.17 -2.22 7.86
CA LEU A 91 -2.55 -1.34 8.95
C LEU A 91 -4.07 -1.17 8.98
N PHE A 92 -4.64 -1.38 10.16
CA PHE A 92 -6.08 -1.26 10.38
C PHE A 92 -6.37 -0.33 11.56
N ARG A 93 -7.24 0.67 11.34
CA ARG A 93 -7.77 1.60 12.36
C ARG A 93 -6.71 2.43 13.10
N CYS A 94 -5.73 2.98 12.39
CA CYS A 94 -4.71 3.84 13.00
C CYS A 94 -4.42 5.10 12.19
N THR A 95 -3.75 6.06 12.79
CA THR A 95 -3.08 7.15 12.09
C THR A 95 -1.74 6.66 11.58
N PHE A 96 -1.48 6.84 10.29
CA PHE A 96 -0.22 6.51 9.66
C PHE A 96 0.29 7.73 8.90
N SER A 97 1.31 8.38 9.46
CA SER A 97 1.92 9.60 8.95
C SER A 97 3.38 9.33 8.60
N PRO A 98 3.66 8.70 7.44
CA PRO A 98 5.02 8.49 6.98
C PRO A 98 5.71 9.85 6.80
N THR A 99 6.73 10.12 7.61
CA THR A 99 7.55 11.33 7.50
C THR A 99 8.59 11.17 6.40
N ALA A 100 9.14 12.27 5.90
CA ALA A 100 10.25 12.24 4.94
C ALA A 100 11.47 11.45 5.45
N GLU A 101 11.62 11.34 6.77
CA GLU A 101 12.68 10.58 7.45
C GLU A 101 12.54 9.05 7.31
N LEU A 102 11.35 8.54 6.93
CA LEU A 102 11.08 7.10 6.82
C LEU A 102 11.98 6.41 5.77
N GLY A 103 12.49 7.18 4.80
CA GLY A 103 13.32 6.69 3.71
C GLY A 103 12.59 5.69 2.80
N PRO A 104 13.27 5.17 1.77
CA PRO A 104 12.66 4.26 0.81
C PRO A 104 12.44 2.86 1.40
N LEU A 105 11.18 2.39 1.34
CA LEU A 105 10.81 1.01 1.68
C LEU A 105 11.09 0.09 0.48
N ARG A 106 12.38 -0.16 0.23
CA ARG A 106 12.91 -0.78 -0.99
C ARG A 106 12.33 -2.16 -1.31
N SER A 107 11.91 -2.90 -0.28
CA SER A 107 11.41 -4.27 -0.44
C SER A 107 9.89 -4.38 -0.34
N LEU A 108 9.18 -3.27 -0.08
CA LEU A 108 7.74 -3.31 0.12
C LEU A 108 7.03 -3.63 -1.20
N THR A 109 6.35 -4.78 -1.23
CA THR A 109 5.62 -5.28 -2.41
C THR A 109 4.11 -5.16 -2.25
N SER A 110 3.59 -5.09 -1.03
CA SER A 110 2.16 -5.06 -0.76
C SER A 110 1.85 -4.12 0.42
N LEU A 111 0.95 -3.17 0.19
CA LEU A 111 0.51 -2.19 1.18
C LEU A 111 -1.02 -2.23 1.30
N HIS A 112 -1.51 -2.59 2.49
CA HIS A 112 -2.93 -2.62 2.81
C HIS A 112 -3.23 -1.61 3.92
N LEU A 113 -4.10 -0.64 3.63
CA LEU A 113 -4.53 0.38 4.57
C LEU A 113 -6.06 0.35 4.67
N SER A 114 -6.58 0.06 5.86
CA SER A 114 -8.01 -0.02 6.11
C SER A 114 -8.43 0.80 7.33
N GLN A 115 -9.34 1.76 7.14
CA GLN A 115 -9.74 2.71 8.18
C GLN A 115 -8.53 3.46 8.77
N VAL A 116 -7.52 3.70 7.92
CA VAL A 116 -6.29 4.39 8.31
C VAL A 116 -6.45 5.88 8.01
N ARG A 117 -6.04 6.72 8.95
CA ARG A 117 -5.91 8.16 8.75
C ARG A 117 -4.54 8.45 8.15
N ILE A 118 -4.55 8.74 6.85
CA ILE A 118 -3.41 9.15 6.03
C ILE A 118 -3.92 10.16 4.99
N THR A 119 -3.12 11.18 4.67
CA THR A 119 -3.44 12.16 3.62
C THR A 119 -3.01 11.65 2.25
N GLY A 120 -3.53 12.27 1.18
CA GLY A 120 -3.07 12.00 -0.19
C GLY A 120 -1.57 12.22 -0.36
N ASP A 121 -1.05 13.33 0.18
CA ASP A 121 0.37 13.70 0.07
C ASP A 121 1.30 12.73 0.82
N GLU A 122 0.90 12.30 2.02
CA GLU A 122 1.62 11.29 2.80
C GLU A 122 1.70 9.96 2.05
N LEU A 123 0.58 9.53 1.45
CA LEU A 123 0.56 8.31 0.65
C LEU A 123 1.38 8.45 -0.63
N GLN A 124 1.27 9.58 -1.35
CA GLN A 124 2.07 9.85 -2.54
C GLN A 124 3.57 9.78 -2.23
N CYS A 125 4.00 10.38 -1.12
CA CYS A 125 5.38 10.33 -0.67
C CYS A 125 5.84 8.88 -0.39
N LEU A 126 5.00 8.09 0.27
CA LEU A 126 5.28 6.67 0.55
C LEU A 126 5.38 5.84 -0.74
N LEU A 127 4.47 6.04 -1.69
CA LEU A 127 4.44 5.32 -2.96
C LEU A 127 5.67 5.64 -3.82
N SER A 128 6.04 6.92 -3.91
CA SER A 128 7.24 7.38 -4.63
C SER A 128 8.53 6.77 -4.07
N ASN A 129 8.52 6.40 -2.78
CA ASN A 129 9.62 5.78 -2.07
C ASN A 129 9.57 4.23 -2.05
N SER A 130 8.54 3.63 -2.65
CA SER A 130 8.29 2.18 -2.62
C SER A 130 8.32 1.57 -4.03
N LEU A 131 9.49 1.61 -4.68
CA LEU A 131 9.64 1.20 -6.09
C LEU A 131 9.36 -0.30 -6.36
N ALA A 132 9.39 -1.14 -5.33
CA ALA A 132 9.06 -2.56 -5.42
C ALA A 132 7.55 -2.87 -5.28
N LEU A 133 6.72 -1.85 -5.05
CA LEU A 133 5.31 -2.05 -4.71
C LEU A 133 4.54 -2.65 -5.91
N GLU A 134 3.89 -3.78 -5.68
CA GLU A 134 3.08 -4.49 -6.67
C GLU A 134 1.58 -4.40 -6.39
N LYS A 135 1.20 -4.27 -5.12
CA LYS A 135 -0.21 -4.27 -4.68
C LYS A 135 -0.47 -3.13 -3.69
N LEU A 136 -1.48 -2.33 -3.98
CA LEU A 136 -2.01 -1.29 -3.10
C LEU A 136 -3.50 -1.56 -2.84
N LYS A 137 -3.86 -1.73 -1.56
CA LYS A 137 -5.26 -1.84 -1.13
C LYS A 137 -5.61 -0.74 -0.14
N LEU A 138 -6.62 0.04 -0.47
CA LEU A 138 -7.16 1.13 0.36
C LEU A 138 -8.61 0.82 0.68
N SER A 139 -9.02 0.93 1.94
CA SER A 139 -10.41 0.73 2.35
C SER A 139 -10.82 1.72 3.43
N ASN A 140 -11.90 2.46 3.21
CA ASN A 140 -12.43 3.44 4.17
C ASN A 140 -11.37 4.45 4.69
N CYS A 141 -10.42 4.84 3.83
CA CYS A 141 -9.42 5.87 4.12
C CYS A 141 -9.97 7.23 3.66
N ARG A 142 -10.53 8.01 4.60
CA ARG A 142 -11.28 9.24 4.28
C ARG A 142 -10.40 10.44 3.88
N GLY A 143 -9.13 10.43 4.27
CA GLY A 143 -8.17 11.50 3.99
C GLY A 143 -7.59 11.46 2.58
N ILE A 144 -7.90 10.43 1.79
CA ILE A 144 -7.40 10.25 0.42
C ILE A 144 -8.47 10.74 -0.55
N ILE A 145 -8.24 11.91 -1.12
CA ILE A 145 -9.14 12.54 -2.11
C ILE A 145 -8.59 12.36 -3.53
N CYS A 146 -7.27 12.52 -3.67
CA CYS A 146 -6.53 12.33 -4.91
C CYS A 146 -5.41 11.32 -4.66
N LEU A 147 -5.22 10.38 -5.58
CA LEU A 147 -4.12 9.42 -5.56
C LEU A 147 -3.21 9.68 -6.75
N ILE A 148 -1.99 10.14 -6.48
CA ILE A 148 -0.99 10.41 -7.50
C ILE A 148 0.12 9.36 -7.38
N ILE A 149 0.40 8.67 -8.47
CA ILE A 149 1.38 7.58 -8.52
C ILE A 149 2.42 7.91 -9.57
N PHE A 150 3.62 8.23 -9.10
CA PHE A 150 4.80 8.44 -9.92
C PHE A 150 5.73 7.25 -9.82
N SER A 151 6.21 6.75 -10.96
CA SER A 151 7.36 5.83 -11.04
C SER A 151 7.22 4.47 -10.32
N CYS A 152 6.01 4.07 -9.90
CA CYS A 152 5.75 2.72 -9.39
C CYS A 152 5.65 1.70 -10.54
N MET A 153 6.77 1.43 -11.22
CA MET A 153 6.82 0.58 -12.42
C MET A 153 6.40 -0.88 -12.19
N ARG A 154 6.39 -1.34 -10.94
CA ARG A 154 6.02 -2.72 -10.57
C ARG A 154 4.57 -2.85 -10.09
N LEU A 155 3.83 -1.74 -9.99
CA LEU A 155 2.47 -1.75 -9.47
C LEU A 155 1.53 -2.43 -10.47
N LYS A 156 0.95 -3.55 -10.04
CA LYS A 156 0.05 -4.39 -10.86
C LYS A 156 -1.40 -4.26 -10.43
N LEU A 157 -1.65 -3.95 -9.16
CA LEU A 157 -2.99 -3.94 -8.58
C LEU A 157 -3.20 -2.72 -7.69
N ILE A 158 -4.23 -1.94 -8.00
CA ILE A 158 -4.80 -0.96 -7.08
C ILE A 158 -6.25 -1.37 -6.82
N GLU A 159 -6.57 -1.58 -5.56
CA GLU A 159 -7.94 -1.69 -5.09
C GLU A 159 -8.20 -0.55 -4.11
N SER A 160 -9.21 0.26 -4.37
CA SER A 160 -9.59 1.32 -3.44
C SER A 160 -11.09 1.31 -3.20
N ARG A 161 -11.45 1.30 -1.91
CA ARG A 161 -12.79 1.58 -1.37
C ARG A 161 -12.72 2.82 -0.46
N ALA A 162 -11.86 3.78 -0.81
CA ALA A 162 -11.78 5.06 -0.13
C ALA A 162 -12.99 5.92 -0.56
N PRO A 163 -13.83 6.39 0.39
CA PRO A 163 -15.11 7.00 0.06
C PRO A 163 -15.00 8.37 -0.63
N ASN A 164 -13.87 9.05 -0.46
CA ASN A 164 -13.65 10.41 -0.97
C ASN A 164 -12.68 10.43 -2.16
N LEU A 165 -12.16 9.28 -2.58
CA LEU A 165 -11.20 9.20 -3.68
C LEU A 165 -11.94 9.48 -4.99
N SER A 166 -11.70 10.65 -5.57
CA SER A 166 -12.33 11.08 -6.82
C SER A 166 -11.38 11.10 -8.01
N THR A 167 -10.08 11.24 -7.74
CA THR A 167 -9.05 11.49 -8.76
C THR A 167 -7.92 10.50 -8.64
N LEU A 168 -7.52 9.92 -9.78
CA LEU A 168 -6.35 9.05 -9.91
C LEU A 168 -5.44 9.61 -11.01
N ASP A 169 -4.17 9.81 -10.70
CA ASP A 169 -3.15 10.33 -11.62
C ASP A 169 -1.98 9.33 -11.70
N LEU A 170 -1.78 8.72 -12.87
CA LEU A 170 -0.83 7.62 -13.10
C LEU A 170 0.27 8.01 -14.09
N HIS A 171 1.51 8.05 -13.63
CA HIS A 171 2.70 8.35 -14.44
C HIS A 171 3.64 7.13 -14.50
N GLY A 172 3.98 6.65 -15.70
CA GLY A 172 4.90 5.52 -15.92
C GLY A 172 4.28 4.32 -16.64
N LYS A 173 4.84 3.11 -16.57
CA LYS A 173 4.28 1.90 -17.25
C LYS A 173 3.68 0.86 -16.28
N PRO A 174 2.45 1.00 -15.75
CA PRO A 174 1.71 -0.08 -15.15
C PRO A 174 0.63 -0.62 -16.10
N LYS A 175 0.76 -1.91 -16.46
CA LYS A 175 -0.41 -2.75 -16.74
C LYS A 175 -1.19 -2.89 -15.43
N LEU A 176 -2.12 -1.97 -15.21
CA LEU A 176 -2.80 -1.83 -13.93
C LEU A 176 -4.14 -2.58 -13.94
N SER A 177 -4.26 -3.60 -13.10
CA SER A 177 -5.57 -4.10 -12.69
C SER A 177 -6.17 -3.14 -11.68
N LEU A 178 -7.28 -2.52 -12.05
CA LEU A 178 -8.10 -1.69 -11.17
C LEU A 178 -9.19 -2.58 -10.60
N GLY A 179 -9.24 -2.73 -9.28
CA GLY A 179 -10.31 -3.49 -8.64
C GLY A 179 -11.68 -2.84 -8.86
N GLU A 180 -12.73 -3.67 -8.91
CA GLU A 180 -14.15 -3.30 -9.16
C GLU A 180 -14.68 -2.17 -8.25
N ALA A 181 -13.99 -1.85 -7.16
CA ALA A 181 -14.47 -0.94 -6.14
C ALA A 181 -14.01 0.53 -6.31
N LEU A 182 -13.19 0.82 -7.32
CA LEU A 182 -12.70 2.18 -7.63
C LEU A 182 -13.81 3.05 -8.25
N GLN A 183 -14.50 3.83 -7.43
CA GLN A 183 -15.51 4.80 -7.88
C GLN A 183 -14.88 6.15 -8.26
N LEU A 184 -14.01 6.15 -9.27
CA LEU A 184 -13.30 7.35 -9.72
C LEU A 184 -14.15 8.22 -10.65
N LYS A 185 -13.95 9.54 -10.56
CA LYS A 185 -14.56 10.54 -11.46
C LYS A 185 -13.56 11.14 -12.43
N ASN A 186 -12.30 11.28 -12.01
CA ASN A 186 -11.25 11.88 -12.80
C ASN A 186 -10.06 10.91 -12.90
N LEU A 187 -9.59 10.70 -14.12
CA LEU A 187 -8.42 9.86 -14.40
C LEU A 187 -7.46 10.63 -15.29
N ARG A 188 -6.21 10.76 -14.83
CA ARG A 188 -5.09 11.21 -15.65
C ARG A 188 -4.10 10.07 -15.82
N MET A 189 -3.61 9.88 -17.04
CA MET A 189 -2.60 8.88 -17.37
C MET A 189 -1.58 9.46 -18.33
N ASP A 190 -0.30 9.22 -18.06
CA ASP A 190 0.83 9.64 -18.90
C ASP A 190 1.75 8.44 -19.21
N GLN A 191 1.50 7.76 -20.34
CA GLN A 191 2.16 6.50 -20.74
C GLN A 191 2.16 6.30 -22.26
N SER A 192 3.09 5.50 -22.79
CA SER A 192 3.06 5.07 -24.20
C SER A 192 1.93 4.08 -24.49
N ASN A 193 1.35 4.12 -25.70
CA ASN A 193 0.30 3.20 -26.18
C ASN A 193 -0.98 3.13 -25.34
N LEU A 194 -1.39 4.27 -24.78
CA LEU A 194 -2.52 4.34 -23.87
C LEU A 194 -3.88 4.31 -24.58
N LEU A 195 -3.98 4.79 -25.83
CA LEU A 195 -5.28 5.02 -26.47
C LEU A 195 -6.08 3.72 -26.67
N CYS A 196 -5.41 2.62 -27.00
CA CYS A 196 -6.04 1.32 -27.15
C CYS A 196 -6.66 0.86 -25.82
N TYR A 197 -5.87 0.85 -24.75
CA TYR A 197 -6.33 0.51 -23.40
C TYR A 197 -7.47 1.40 -22.92
N ALA A 198 -7.35 2.71 -23.14
CA ALA A 198 -8.34 3.69 -22.74
C ALA A 198 -9.69 3.51 -23.45
N ARG A 199 -9.66 2.97 -24.68
CA ARG A 199 -10.88 2.72 -25.45
C ARG A 199 -11.50 1.35 -25.14
N THR A 200 -10.70 0.32 -24.90
CA THR A 200 -11.23 -1.06 -24.73
C THR A 200 -11.57 -1.38 -23.28
N GLU A 201 -10.66 -1.10 -22.35
CA GLU A 201 -10.78 -1.58 -20.96
C GLU A 201 -11.46 -0.55 -20.07
N LEU A 202 -11.05 0.73 -20.16
CA LEU A 202 -11.49 1.76 -19.23
C LEU A 202 -13.01 1.98 -19.16
N PRO A 203 -13.79 1.91 -20.25
CA PRO A 203 -15.25 2.06 -20.15
C PRO A 203 -15.91 0.97 -19.30
N SER A 204 -15.35 -0.24 -19.27
CA SER A 204 -15.86 -1.34 -18.45
C SER A 204 -15.39 -1.26 -17.00
N ILE A 205 -14.15 -0.80 -16.79
CA ILE A 205 -13.52 -0.70 -15.48
C ILE A 205 -14.00 0.54 -14.70
N MET A 206 -14.18 1.66 -15.40
CA MET A 206 -14.59 2.96 -14.84
C MET A 206 -15.76 3.56 -15.62
N PRO A 207 -16.95 2.94 -15.56
CA PRO A 207 -18.10 3.39 -16.35
C PRO A 207 -18.58 4.81 -15.99
N ASN A 208 -18.32 5.24 -14.74
CA ASN A 208 -18.79 6.52 -14.18
C ASN A 208 -17.77 7.67 -14.33
N LEU A 209 -16.73 7.50 -15.15
CA LEU A 209 -15.70 8.51 -15.32
C LEU A 209 -16.29 9.80 -15.94
N GLU A 210 -16.03 10.95 -15.33
CA GLU A 210 -16.49 12.28 -15.78
C GLU A 210 -15.40 13.02 -16.56
N THR A 211 -14.12 12.85 -16.16
CA THR A 211 -12.96 13.49 -16.80
C THR A 211 -11.87 12.47 -17.11
N LEU A 212 -11.38 12.47 -18.35
CA LEU A 212 -10.28 11.63 -18.82
C LEU A 212 -9.21 12.49 -19.48
N ASP A 213 -8.00 12.47 -18.93
CA ASP A 213 -6.82 13.20 -19.43
C ASP A 213 -5.73 12.18 -19.80
N LEU A 214 -5.43 12.07 -21.09
CA LEU A 214 -4.48 11.11 -21.63
C LEU A 214 -3.32 11.83 -22.30
N ARG A 215 -2.10 11.53 -21.83
CA ARG A 215 -0.87 11.87 -22.53
C ARG A 215 -0.25 10.58 -23.03
N SER A 216 -0.13 10.43 -24.34
CA SER A 216 0.33 9.18 -24.92
C SER A 216 1.36 9.37 -26.02
N GLY A 217 2.47 8.64 -25.92
CA GLY A 217 3.51 8.54 -26.94
C GLY A 217 3.55 7.17 -27.62
N ASP A 218 4.25 7.10 -28.76
CA ASP A 218 4.54 5.86 -29.50
C ASP A 218 3.32 4.99 -29.83
N GLU A 219 2.22 5.60 -30.27
CA GLU A 219 0.96 4.90 -30.61
C GLU A 219 1.11 3.97 -31.82
N VAL A 220 0.84 2.67 -31.63
CA VAL A 220 0.75 1.70 -32.72
C VAL A 220 -0.70 1.61 -33.20
N VAL A 221 -1.05 2.39 -34.21
CA VAL A 221 -2.40 2.44 -34.81
C VAL A 221 -2.61 1.22 -35.70
N ASN A 222 -3.05 0.05 -35.19
CA ASN A 222 -3.31 -1.10 -36.06
C ASN A 222 -4.28 -2.18 -35.53
N THR A 223 -5.36 -1.81 -34.84
CA THR A 223 -6.43 -2.81 -34.57
C THR A 223 -7.83 -2.22 -34.70
N PRO A 224 -8.65 -2.71 -35.66
CA PRO A 224 -10.08 -2.41 -35.69
C PRO A 224 -10.74 -3.11 -34.49
N MET A 225 -11.34 -2.33 -33.58
CA MET A 225 -11.95 -2.86 -32.36
C MET A 225 -13.29 -2.17 -32.05
N LEU A 226 -14.18 -2.95 -31.43
CA LEU A 226 -15.54 -2.56 -31.05
C LEU A 226 -15.57 -1.24 -30.26
N PRO A 227 -16.50 -0.33 -30.55
CA PRO A 227 -16.62 0.93 -29.83
C PRO A 227 -17.32 0.72 -28.48
N THR A 228 -16.54 0.60 -27.40
CA THR A 228 -17.04 0.79 -26.03
C THR A 228 -17.17 2.30 -25.74
N LYS A 229 -18.27 2.70 -25.10
CA LYS A 229 -18.57 4.11 -24.76
C LYS A 229 -18.55 4.32 -23.25
N PHE A 230 -17.98 5.43 -22.81
CA PHE A 230 -18.15 5.92 -21.45
C PHE A 230 -19.58 6.44 -21.25
N LEU A 231 -20.17 6.15 -20.09
CA LEU A 231 -21.56 6.55 -19.80
C LEU A 231 -21.66 8.01 -19.32
N CYS A 232 -20.62 8.50 -18.61
CA CYS A 232 -20.69 9.77 -17.88
C CYS A 232 -19.60 10.79 -18.29
N LEU A 233 -18.81 10.50 -19.33
CA LEU A 233 -17.67 11.34 -19.69
C LEU A 233 -18.11 12.70 -20.22
N LYS A 234 -17.66 13.77 -19.56
CA LYS A 234 -17.94 15.17 -19.90
C LYS A 234 -16.73 15.86 -20.52
N HIS A 235 -15.53 15.51 -20.05
CA HIS A 235 -14.28 16.14 -20.48
C HIS A 235 -13.29 15.07 -20.92
N LEU A 236 -12.82 15.17 -22.16
CA LEU A 236 -11.77 14.34 -22.73
C LEU A 236 -10.64 15.24 -23.20
N THR A 237 -9.43 14.97 -22.72
CA THR A 237 -8.20 15.58 -23.21
C THR A 237 -7.25 14.49 -23.67
N ILE A 238 -6.75 14.63 -24.89
CA ILE A 238 -5.76 13.73 -25.47
C ILE A 238 -4.61 14.60 -25.97
N CYS A 239 -3.42 14.39 -25.41
CA CYS A 239 -2.17 14.99 -25.86
C CYS A 239 -1.32 13.91 -26.53
N LEU A 240 -0.98 14.14 -27.80
CA LEU A 240 -0.05 13.34 -28.57
C LEU A 240 1.24 14.16 -28.78
N PRO A 241 2.42 13.52 -28.81
CA PRO A 241 3.67 14.19 -29.16
C PRO A 241 3.68 14.70 -30.62
#